data_AF-A0A9K3D933-F1
#
_entry.id   AF-A0A9K3D933-F1
#
_cell.length_a   1.000
_cell.length_b   1.000
_cell.length_c   1.000
_cell.angle_alpha   90.00
_cell.angle_beta   90.00
_cell.angle_gamma   90.00
#
_symmetry.space_group_name_H-M   'P 1'
#
loop_
_entity.id
_entity.type
_entity.pdbx_description
1 polymer ?
#
loop_
_entity_poly.entity_id
_entity_poly.type
_entity_poly.pdbx_seq_one_letter_code
_entity_poly.pdbx_strand_id
1 'polypeptide(L)'
;MLEPLEVQLKDFPNISIKGSEMNLPFQAVLLIDVIGEEVLQATKPVLYEHNLYDDWLTYVAPHTAFSRLMLILRALMIAPDRAKAIIRPTADIPTKPQHVWPTLDEEQWIVAENALK
;
A
#
# COMPACT_ATOMS: atom_id res chain seq x y z
N MET A 1 -19.06 -10.05 2.00
CA MET A 1 -18.79 -8.88 2.87
C MET A 1 -19.78 -7.72 2.66
N LEU A 2 -20.51 -7.65 1.53
CA LEU A 2 -21.45 -6.55 1.26
C LEU A 2 -22.66 -6.56 2.22
N GLU A 3 -23.39 -7.67 2.32
CA GLU A 3 -24.59 -7.76 3.19
C GLU A 3 -24.32 -7.39 4.66
N PRO A 4 -23.24 -7.86 5.33
CA PRO A 4 -22.95 -7.42 6.70
C PRO A 4 -22.71 -5.91 6.83
N LEU A 5 -22.05 -5.28 5.84
CA LEU A 5 -21.77 -3.85 5.87
C LEU A 5 -23.06 -3.04 5.65
N GLU A 6 -23.95 -3.49 4.77
CA GLU A 6 -25.26 -2.85 4.53
C GLU A 6 -26.12 -2.84 5.81
N VAL A 7 -26.15 -3.95 6.53
CA VAL A 7 -26.87 -4.05 7.80
C VAL A 7 -26.27 -3.12 8.86
N GLN A 8 -24.94 -3.04 8.96
CA GLN A 8 -24.25 -2.18 9.92
C GLN A 8 -24.39 -0.69 9.60
N LEU A 9 -24.49 -0.33 8.32
CA LEU A 9 -24.53 1.06 7.86
C LEU A 9 -25.94 1.55 7.50
N LYS A 10 -26.99 0.79 7.82
CA LYS A 10 -28.39 1.11 7.49
C LYS A 10 -28.87 2.49 7.96
N ASP A 11 -28.31 3.00 9.05
CA ASP A 11 -28.68 4.30 9.63
C ASP A 11 -27.97 5.48 8.92
N PHE A 12 -27.12 5.21 7.92
CA PHE A 12 -26.37 6.20 7.14
C PHE A 12 -26.84 6.22 5.67
N PRO A 13 -28.00 6.84 5.37
CA PRO A 13 -28.67 6.74 4.07
C PRO A 13 -27.89 7.38 2.90
N ASN A 14 -26.89 8.21 3.21
CA ASN A 14 -26.05 8.88 2.21
C ASN A 14 -24.78 8.10 1.85
N ILE A 15 -24.55 6.92 2.45
CA ILE A 15 -23.41 6.06 2.14
C ILE A 15 -23.85 4.97 1.15
N SER A 16 -23.25 4.95 -0.04
CA SER A 16 -23.46 3.88 -1.00
C SER A 16 -22.39 2.79 -0.86
N ILE A 17 -22.79 1.54 -0.67
CA ILE A 17 -21.88 0.39 -0.65
C ILE A 17 -21.86 -0.23 -2.06
N LYS A 18 -20.66 -0.50 -2.58
CA LYS A 18 -20.47 -1.07 -3.92
C LYS A 18 -19.45 -2.19 -3.89
N GLY A 19 -19.75 -3.27 -4.61
CA GLY A 19 -18.74 -4.26 -4.99
C GLY A 19 -17.78 -3.68 -6.03
N SER A 20 -16.55 -4.18 -6.02
CA SER A 20 -15.56 -3.91 -7.08
C SER A 20 -15.47 -5.11 -8.00
N GLU A 21 -15.56 -4.88 -9.30
CA GLU A 21 -15.24 -5.89 -10.34
C GLU A 21 -13.73 -6.11 -10.47
N MET A 22 -12.92 -5.17 -9.98
CA MET A 22 -11.46 -5.28 -9.98
C MET A 22 -11.00 -6.12 -8.79
N ASN A 23 -10.15 -7.11 -9.07
CA ASN A 23 -9.41 -7.85 -8.06
C ASN A 23 -8.18 -7.06 -7.63
N LEU A 24 -8.34 -6.19 -6.63
CA LEU A 24 -7.28 -5.30 -6.14
C LEU A 24 -6.39 -6.05 -5.12
N PRO A 25 -5.05 -5.93 -5.22
CA PRO A 25 -4.09 -6.70 -4.42
C PRO A 25 -3.89 -6.15 -2.98
N PHE A 26 -4.95 -5.64 -2.33
CA PHE A 26 -4.82 -5.00 -1.01
C PHE A 26 -4.38 -5.96 0.10
N GLN A 27 -4.53 -7.28 -0.07
CA GLN A 27 -3.99 -8.27 0.85
C GLN A 27 -2.47 -8.18 0.98
N ALA A 28 -1.77 -7.73 -0.07
CA ALA A 28 -0.32 -7.55 -0.08
C ALA A 28 0.16 -6.39 0.81
N VAL A 29 -0.74 -5.56 1.36
CA VAL A 29 -0.38 -4.53 2.35
C VAL A 29 0.29 -5.15 3.58
N LEU A 30 -0.08 -6.38 3.97
CA LEU A 30 0.57 -7.10 5.06
C LEU A 30 2.03 -7.50 4.78
N LEU A 31 2.46 -7.44 3.51
CA LEU A 31 3.84 -7.74 3.11
C LEU A 31 4.77 -6.51 3.20
N ILE A 32 4.21 -5.33 3.46
CA ILE A 32 4.96 -4.10 3.73
C ILE A 32 5.57 -4.22 5.12
N ASP A 33 6.90 -4.08 5.23
CA ASP A 33 7.65 -4.41 6.45
C ASP A 33 7.09 -3.69 7.69
N VAL A 34 6.86 -2.37 7.60
CA VAL A 34 6.34 -1.55 8.72
C VAL A 34 4.99 -2.06 9.22
N ILE A 35 4.05 -2.28 8.30
CA ILE A 35 2.68 -2.70 8.64
C ILE A 35 2.66 -4.16 9.12
N GLY A 36 3.41 -5.04 8.46
CA GLY A 36 3.51 -6.44 8.82
C GLY A 36 4.11 -6.62 10.21
N GLU A 37 5.16 -5.86 10.55
CA GLU A 37 5.77 -5.88 11.87
C GLU A 37 4.81 -5.40 12.97
N GLU A 38 4.11 -4.28 12.74
CA GLU A 38 3.10 -3.78 13.70
C GLU A 38 1.98 -4.79 13.95
N VAL A 39 1.47 -5.44 12.89
CA VAL A 39 0.44 -6.47 13.00
C VAL A 39 0.95 -7.67 13.79
N LEU A 40 2.20 -8.10 13.59
CA LEU A 40 2.80 -9.21 14.33
C LEU A 40 3.05 -8.87 15.81
N GLN A 41 3.37 -7.61 16.12
CA GLN A 41 3.67 -7.15 17.47
C GLN A 41 2.42 -6.76 18.28
N ALA A 42 1.27 -6.59 17.63
CA ALA A 42 0.03 -6.21 18.30
C ALA A 42 -0.42 -7.27 19.33
N THR A 43 -0.47 -6.87 20.60
CA THR A 43 -0.93 -7.74 21.72
C THR A 43 -2.38 -7.48 22.13
N LYS A 44 -3.00 -6.44 21.56
CA LYS A 44 -4.38 -6.02 21.83
C LYS A 44 -4.98 -5.39 20.58
N PRO A 45 -6.32 -5.26 20.50
CA PRO A 45 -6.96 -4.48 19.45
C PRO A 45 -6.45 -3.03 19.47
N VAL A 46 -5.97 -2.57 18.33
CA VAL A 46 -5.39 -1.24 18.14
C VAL A 46 -5.72 -0.78 16.72
N LEU A 47 -5.90 0.54 16.56
CA LEU A 47 -6.06 1.19 15.28
C LEU A 47 -4.73 1.85 14.90
N TYR A 48 -4.20 1.49 13.73
CA TYR A 48 -3.02 2.13 13.14
C TYR A 48 -3.46 3.03 11.98
N GLU A 49 -2.77 4.15 11.82
CA GLU A 49 -2.97 5.09 10.71
C GLU A 49 -1.69 5.15 9.88
N HIS A 50 -1.81 4.86 8.58
CA HIS A 50 -0.71 4.90 7.62
C HIS A 50 -1.14 5.65 6.36
N ASN A 51 -0.23 6.47 5.84
CA ASN A 51 -0.38 7.04 4.51
C ASN A 51 0.35 6.16 3.49
N LEU A 52 -0.40 5.37 2.71
CA LEU A 52 0.18 4.46 1.70
C LEU A 52 0.83 5.18 0.51
N TYR A 53 0.71 6.50 0.41
CA TYR A 53 1.39 7.30 -0.61
C TYR A 53 2.60 8.04 -0.08
N ASP A 54 2.91 7.97 1.23
CA ASP A 54 3.98 8.77 1.83
C ASP A 54 3.88 10.25 1.39
N ASP A 55 4.92 10.78 0.75
CA ASP A 55 4.99 12.14 0.20
C ASP A 55 4.75 12.21 -1.33
N TRP A 56 4.34 11.12 -2.00
CA TRP A 56 4.19 11.07 -3.45
C TRP A 56 3.26 12.16 -4.00
N LEU A 57 2.19 12.50 -3.27
CA LEU A 57 1.23 13.53 -3.69
C LEU A 57 1.82 14.95 -3.73
N THR A 58 3.05 15.15 -3.24
CA THR A 58 3.74 16.44 -3.35
C THR A 58 4.32 16.68 -4.76
N TYR A 59 4.52 15.63 -5.55
CA TYR A 59 5.14 15.71 -6.88
C TYR A 59 4.43 14.90 -7.99
N VAL A 60 3.53 13.96 -7.64
CA VAL A 60 2.67 13.28 -8.62
C VAL A 60 1.19 13.43 -8.32
N ALA A 61 0.36 13.31 -9.35
CA ALA A 61 -1.09 13.34 -9.22
C ALA A 61 -1.63 12.06 -8.53
N PRO A 62 -2.81 12.12 -7.87
CA PRO A 62 -3.39 10.97 -7.17
C PRO A 62 -3.57 9.71 -8.02
N HIS A 63 -3.90 9.85 -9.31
CA HIS A 63 -4.04 8.69 -10.20
C HIS A 63 -2.70 7.98 -10.44
N THR A 64 -1.61 8.73 -10.57
CA THR A 64 -0.25 8.19 -10.71
C THR A 64 0.19 7.50 -9.42
N ALA A 65 -0.03 8.12 -8.26
CA ALA A 65 0.25 7.52 -6.95
C ALA A 65 -0.54 6.22 -6.73
N PHE A 66 -1.82 6.19 -7.11
CA PHE A 66 -2.64 4.98 -7.06
C PHE A 66 -2.10 3.90 -7.99
N SER A 67 -1.73 4.23 -9.23
CA SER A 67 -1.12 3.26 -10.16
C SER A 67 0.21 2.69 -9.65
N ARG A 68 1.08 3.52 -9.07
CA ARG A 68 2.32 3.08 -8.41
C ARG A 68 2.02 2.10 -7.28
N LEU A 69 1.09 2.44 -6.39
CA LEU A 69 0.69 1.58 -5.28
C LEU A 69 0.18 0.22 -5.79
N MET A 70 -0.71 0.22 -6.80
CA MET A 70 -1.26 -1.01 -7.35
C MET A 70 -0.19 -1.89 -8.00
N LEU A 71 0.77 -1.29 -8.69
CA LEU A 71 1.91 -2.01 -9.28
C LEU A 71 2.77 -2.67 -8.20
N ILE A 72 3.15 -1.92 -7.15
CA ILE A 72 3.97 -2.43 -6.05
C ILE A 72 3.25 -3.56 -5.31
N LEU A 73 1.98 -3.36 -4.93
CA LEU A 73 1.20 -4.38 -4.22
C LEU A 73 1.02 -5.64 -5.06
N ARG A 74 0.80 -5.50 -6.38
CA ARG A 74 0.70 -6.65 -7.28
C ARG A 74 2.03 -7.40 -7.38
N ALA A 75 3.15 -6.68 -7.50
CA ALA A 75 4.48 -7.29 -7.55
C ALA A 75 4.82 -8.01 -6.24
N LEU A 76 4.50 -7.40 -5.09
CA LEU A 76 4.64 -8.03 -3.76
C LEU A 76 3.81 -9.30 -3.64
N MET A 77 2.60 -9.33 -4.19
CA MET A 77 1.73 -10.51 -4.17
C MET A 77 2.27 -11.66 -5.02
N ILE A 78 2.96 -11.38 -6.14
CA ILE A 78 3.45 -12.39 -7.09
C ILE A 78 4.84 -12.90 -6.70
N ALA A 79 5.76 -11.98 -6.38
CA ALA A 79 7.16 -12.30 -6.09
C ALA A 79 7.69 -11.35 -4.99
N PRO A 80 7.33 -11.58 -3.71
CA PRO A 80 7.64 -10.68 -2.61
C PRO A 80 9.13 -10.32 -2.51
N ASP A 81 10.01 -11.32 -2.53
CA ASP A 81 11.46 -11.11 -2.35
C ASP A 81 12.06 -10.29 -3.49
N ARG A 82 11.64 -10.58 -4.74
CA ARG A 82 12.09 -9.82 -5.92
C ARG A 82 11.56 -8.38 -5.87
N ALA A 83 10.29 -8.19 -5.53
CA ALA A 83 9.70 -6.86 -5.42
C ALA A 83 10.40 -6.03 -4.34
N LYS A 84 10.66 -6.62 -3.16
CA LYS A 84 11.41 -5.99 -2.07
C LYS A 84 12.83 -5.61 -2.49
N ALA A 85 13.54 -6.50 -3.18
CA ALA A 85 14.87 -6.22 -3.71
C ALA A 85 14.87 -5.08 -4.77
N ILE A 86 13.80 -4.96 -5.58
CA ILE A 86 13.67 -3.87 -6.56
C ILE A 86 13.43 -2.53 -5.87
N ILE A 87 12.51 -2.46 -4.91
CA ILE A 87 12.17 -1.18 -4.24
C ILE A 87 13.21 -0.74 -3.20
N ARG A 88 14.05 -1.67 -2.72
CA ARG A 88 15.17 -1.39 -1.81
C ARG A 88 16.46 -2.05 -2.35
N PRO A 89 17.07 -1.49 -3.41
CA PRO A 89 18.23 -2.10 -4.08
C PRO A 89 19.51 -2.10 -3.23
N THR A 90 19.63 -1.17 -2.28
CA THR A 90 20.77 -1.07 -1.36
C THR A 90 20.27 -0.90 0.08
N ALA A 91 21.05 -1.42 1.04
CA ALA A 91 20.73 -1.30 2.46
C ALA A 91 20.77 0.16 2.97
N ASP A 92 21.46 1.04 2.24
CA ASP A 92 21.66 2.44 2.60
C ASP A 92 20.44 3.33 2.34
N ILE A 93 19.40 2.82 1.65
CA ILE A 93 18.19 3.60 1.36
C ILE A 93 17.26 3.53 2.58
N PRO A 94 17.12 4.62 3.36
CA PRO A 94 16.31 4.60 4.55
C PRO A 94 14.82 4.71 4.19
N THR A 95 13.98 4.26 5.11
CA THR A 95 12.57 4.65 5.15
C THR A 95 12.46 5.84 6.10
N LYS A 96 11.89 6.97 5.66
CA LYS A 96 11.66 8.14 6.52
C LYS A 96 10.74 7.75 7.70
N PRO A 97 10.81 8.46 8.85
CA PRO A 97 9.83 8.27 9.90
C PRO A 97 8.41 8.42 9.36
N GLN A 98 7.49 7.55 9.79
CA GLN A 98 6.07 7.51 9.38
C GLN A 98 5.83 7.18 7.90
N HIS A 99 6.87 6.93 7.11
CA HIS A 99 6.73 6.43 5.76
C HIS A 99 6.71 4.90 5.77
N VAL A 100 6.05 4.32 4.77
CA VAL A 100 6.00 2.86 4.59
C VAL A 100 6.89 2.38 3.44
N TRP A 101 7.31 3.28 2.55
CA TRP A 101 8.18 2.95 1.42
C TRP A 101 9.62 3.46 1.59
N PRO A 102 10.62 2.79 1.00
CA PRO A 102 11.98 3.31 0.90
C PRO A 102 12.00 4.71 0.27
N THR A 103 12.89 5.56 0.75
CA THR A 103 13.02 6.94 0.27
C THR A 103 13.76 6.93 -1.07
N LEU A 104 12.99 6.89 -2.16
CA LEU A 104 13.49 7.00 -3.52
C LEU A 104 13.13 8.37 -4.11
N ASP A 105 14.03 8.93 -4.91
CA ASP A 105 13.72 10.09 -5.75
C ASP A 105 12.83 9.70 -6.94
N GLU A 106 12.40 10.70 -7.71
CA GLU A 106 11.49 10.50 -8.85
C GLU A 106 12.09 9.58 -9.94
N GLU A 107 13.38 9.74 -10.25
CA GLU A 107 14.07 8.94 -11.27
C GLU A 107 14.21 7.48 -10.82
N GLN A 108 14.56 7.28 -9.55
CA GLN A 108 14.63 5.97 -8.92
C GLN A 108 13.28 5.26 -8.90
N TRP A 109 12.18 5.97 -8.62
CA TRP A 109 10.83 5.41 -8.71
C TRP A 109 10.49 4.96 -10.13
N ILE A 110 10.84 5.74 -11.15
CA ILE A 110 10.61 5.36 -12.56
C ILE A 110 11.37 4.07 -12.90
N VAL A 111 12.62 3.95 -12.45
CA VAL A 111 13.43 2.73 -12.65
C VAL A 111 12.80 1.53 -11.94
N ALA A 112 12.40 1.70 -10.67
CA ALA A 112 11.75 0.65 -9.89
C ALA A 112 10.43 0.19 -10.54
N GLU A 113 9.56 1.12 -10.93
CA GLU A 113 8.29 0.83 -11.60
C GLU A 113 8.50 0.03 -12.90
N ASN A 114 9.53 0.38 -13.69
CA ASN A 114 9.83 -0.37 -14.91
C ASN A 114 10.35 -1.78 -14.62
N ALA A 115 11.08 -1.99 -13.51
CA ALA A 115 11.56 -3.31 -13.10
C ALA A 115 10.48 -4.19 -12.45
N LEU A 116 9.40 -3.58 -11.92
CA LEU A 116 8.25 -4.26 -11.30
C LEU A 116 7.19 -4.73 -12.31
N LYS A 117 7.16 -4.16 -13.52
CA LYS A 117 6.29 -4.60 -14.63
C LYS A 117 6.64 -6.02 -15.08
#